data_AF-A0A7S0R6Y0-F1
#
_entry.id   AF-A0A7S0R6Y0-F1
#
_cell.length_a   1.000
_cell.length_b   1.000
_cell.length_c   1.000
_cell.angle_alpha   90.00
_cell.angle_beta   90.00
_cell.angle_gamma   90.00
#
_symmetry.space_group_name_H-M   'P 1'
#
loop_
_entity.id
_entity.type
_entity.pdbx_description
1 polymer ?
#
loop_
_entity_poly.entity_id
_entity_poly.type
_entity_poly.pdbx_seq_one_letter_code
_entity_poly.pdbx_strand_id
1 'polypeptide(L)'
;RLWLTSMPSADFPISILQYSIKMTIEPPQGLKANMLRSFNRFTDALVHGACKNRPKAWRGLLFGITLFHAVIQDRRKFGPLGWNKSYDFTDGDLMVCVTQIRMYLETYERIPWSVIRFLCGEINYGGRVTEAQDRVLLSTLLENFIHPGVIEFGHKFSPSGIYQTSTA
;
A
#
# COMPACT_ATOMS: atom_id res chain seq x y z
N ARG A 1 25.54 15.00 -19.50
CA ARG A 1 24.08 14.86 -19.70
C ARG A 1 23.40 15.59 -18.56
N LEU A 2 22.57 16.60 -18.84
CA LEU A 2 21.79 17.32 -17.83
C LEU A 2 20.43 16.64 -17.69
N TRP A 3 20.02 16.34 -16.46
CA TRP A 3 18.70 15.80 -16.13
C TRP A 3 17.93 16.83 -15.31
N LEU A 4 16.69 17.12 -15.71
CA LEU A 4 15.79 18.04 -15.02
C LEU A 4 14.54 17.28 -14.58
N THR A 5 14.07 17.53 -13.36
CA THR A 5 12.82 16.99 -12.83
C THR A 5 11.93 18.16 -12.39
N SER A 6 10.64 18.08 -12.72
CA SER A 6 9.66 19.11 -12.38
C SER A 6 8.26 18.49 -12.29
N MET A 7 7.39 19.05 -11.46
CA MET A 7 5.96 18.78 -11.57
C MET A 7 5.40 19.54 -12.78
N PRO A 8 4.32 19.06 -13.43
CA PRO A 8 3.65 19.83 -14.47
C PRO A 8 3.32 21.24 -13.97
N SER A 9 3.89 22.26 -14.62
CA SER A 9 3.68 23.66 -14.27
C SER A 9 3.61 24.50 -15.54
N ALA A 10 2.66 25.44 -15.55
CA ALA A 10 2.53 26.43 -16.63
C ALA A 10 3.71 27.40 -16.67
N ASP A 11 4.43 27.55 -15.54
CA ASP A 11 5.57 28.45 -15.41
C ASP A 11 6.88 27.85 -15.94
N PHE A 12 6.89 26.55 -16.27
CA PHE A 12 8.11 25.89 -16.74
C PHE A 12 8.50 26.43 -18.13
N PRO A 13 9.75 26.90 -18.35
CA PRO A 13 10.13 27.57 -19.58
C PRO A 13 9.94 26.70 -20.84
N ILE A 14 9.14 27.21 -21.78
CA ILE A 14 8.84 26.52 -23.05
C ILE A 14 10.10 26.25 -23.86
N SER A 15 11.07 27.17 -23.83
CA SER A 15 12.36 27.00 -24.53
C SER A 15 13.08 25.73 -24.07
N ILE A 16 13.15 25.46 -22.77
CA ILE A 16 13.76 24.24 -22.24
C ILE A 16 12.98 23.01 -22.69
N LEU A 17 11.64 23.07 -22.72
CA LEU A 17 10.80 21.96 -23.20
C LEU A 17 11.03 21.68 -24.69
N GLN A 18 11.22 22.70 -25.53
CA GLN A 18 11.44 22.50 -26.97
C GLN A 18 12.78 21.81 -27.27
N TYR A 19 13.82 22.07 -26.47
CA TYR A 19 15.16 21.51 -26.66
C TYR A 19 15.48 20.27 -25.80
N SER A 20 14.48 19.68 -25.13
CA SER A 20 14.67 18.51 -24.26
C SER A 20 13.82 17.31 -24.68
N ILE A 21 14.30 16.11 -24.34
CA ILE A 21 13.49 14.88 -24.40
C ILE A 21 12.61 14.87 -23.15
N LYS A 22 11.30 14.81 -23.35
CA LYS A 22 10.29 14.82 -22.28
C LYS A 22 9.97 13.37 -21.91
N MET A 23 10.02 13.08 -20.63
CA MET A 23 9.58 11.81 -20.07
C MET A 23 8.58 12.11 -18.96
N THR A 24 7.36 11.61 -19.10
CA THR A 24 6.34 11.67 -18.05
C THR A 24 6.38 10.37 -17.25
N ILE A 25 6.33 10.49 -15.93
CA ILE A 25 6.17 9.34 -15.03
C ILE A 25 4.73 9.38 -14.55
N GLU A 26 3.87 8.59 -15.18
CA GLU A 26 2.49 8.42 -14.73
C GLU A 26 2.38 7.30 -13.70
N PRO A 27 1.48 7.42 -12.71
CA PRO A 27 1.19 6.32 -11.81
C PRO A 27 0.62 5.13 -12.61
N PRO A 28 0.98 3.89 -12.26
CA PRO A 28 0.54 2.69 -12.96
C PRO A 28 -0.98 2.58 -12.89
N GLN A 29 -1.53 2.12 -14.01
CA GLN A 29 -2.97 1.98 -14.14
C GLN A 29 -3.41 0.61 -13.61
N GLY A 30 -4.21 0.64 -12.56
CA GLY A 30 -4.89 -0.50 -11.98
C GLY A 30 -4.13 -1.17 -10.83
N LEU A 31 -4.89 -1.86 -9.99
CA LEU A 31 -4.41 -2.51 -8.77
C LEU A 31 -3.26 -3.48 -9.01
N LYS A 32 -3.31 -4.30 -10.07
CA LYS A 32 -2.25 -5.28 -10.36
C LYS A 32 -0.91 -4.60 -10.65
N ALA A 33 -0.91 -3.55 -11.48
CA ALA A 33 0.31 -2.83 -11.81
C ALA A 33 0.86 -2.05 -10.61
N ASN A 34 -0.03 -1.51 -9.76
CA ASN A 34 0.34 -0.89 -8.50
C ASN A 34 1.02 -1.90 -7.55
N MET A 35 0.38 -3.04 -7.33
CA MET A 35 0.94 -4.15 -6.54
C MET A 35 2.30 -4.59 -7.06
N LEU A 36 2.42 -4.83 -8.37
CA LEU A 36 3.68 -5.27 -8.98
C LEU A 36 4.82 -4.29 -8.73
N ARG A 37 4.60 -2.96 -8.84
CA ARG A 37 5.70 -2.02 -8.56
C ARG A 37 6.03 -1.91 -7.07
N SER A 38 5.09 -2.16 -6.16
CA SER A 38 5.39 -2.25 -4.72
C SER A 38 6.22 -3.50 -4.43
N PHE A 39 5.83 -4.65 -4.97
CA PHE A 39 6.57 -5.91 -4.81
C PHE A 39 7.95 -5.88 -5.48
N ASN A 40 8.11 -5.23 -6.64
CA ASN A 40 9.41 -5.07 -7.30
C ASN A 40 10.40 -4.19 -6.49
N ARG A 41 9.91 -3.43 -5.51
CA ARG A 41 10.76 -2.67 -4.58
C ARG A 41 11.15 -3.47 -3.34
N PHE A 42 10.43 -4.55 -3.05
CA PHE A 42 10.78 -5.44 -1.95
C PHE A 42 11.96 -6.32 -2.35
N THR A 43 12.84 -6.60 -1.40
CA THR A 43 13.93 -7.55 -1.61
C THR A 43 13.43 -8.98 -1.45
N ASP A 44 14.07 -9.94 -2.12
CA ASP A 44 13.75 -11.36 -1.95
C ASP A 44 13.88 -11.81 -0.48
N ALA A 45 14.86 -11.24 0.23
CA ALA A 45 15.02 -11.45 1.67
C ALA A 45 13.81 -10.98 2.48
N LEU A 46 13.16 -9.88 2.09
CA LEU A 46 11.94 -9.40 2.73
C LEU A 46 10.76 -10.33 2.42
N VAL A 47 10.57 -10.69 1.15
CA VAL A 47 9.39 -11.47 0.71
C VAL A 47 9.46 -12.93 1.18
N HIS A 48 10.62 -13.56 1.05
CA HIS A 48 10.80 -15.00 1.27
C HIS A 48 11.63 -15.33 2.52
N GLY A 49 12.54 -14.45 2.93
CA GLY A 49 13.48 -14.69 4.02
C GLY A 49 13.05 -14.21 5.41
N ALA A 50 12.06 -13.30 5.50
CA ALA A 50 11.59 -12.74 6.76
C ALA A 50 10.60 -13.67 7.48
N CYS A 51 10.50 -13.54 8.82
CA CYS A 51 9.57 -14.28 9.67
C CYS A 51 9.58 -15.81 9.41
N LYS A 52 10.78 -16.43 9.33
CA LYS A 52 10.95 -17.86 8.99
C LYS A 52 10.14 -18.84 9.84
N ASN A 53 9.83 -18.47 11.08
CA ASN A 53 9.03 -19.29 11.99
C ASN A 53 7.52 -19.24 11.66
N ARG A 54 7.05 -18.21 10.93
CA ARG A 54 5.65 -17.99 10.58
C ARG A 54 5.50 -17.45 9.14
N PRO A 55 6.02 -18.16 8.11
CA PRO A 55 6.09 -17.65 6.74
C PRO A 55 4.70 -17.43 6.13
N LYS A 56 3.72 -18.24 6.51
CA LYS A 56 2.33 -18.11 6.05
C LYS A 56 1.69 -16.80 6.54
N ALA A 57 1.83 -16.51 7.84
CA ALA A 57 1.31 -15.28 8.42
C ALA A 57 1.98 -14.06 7.81
N TRP A 58 3.31 -14.11 7.63
CA TRP A 58 4.06 -13.03 6.99
C TRP A 58 3.61 -12.76 5.56
N ARG A 59 3.54 -13.78 4.70
CA ARG A 59 3.13 -13.60 3.30
C ARG A 59 1.68 -13.11 3.18
N GLY A 60 0.78 -13.64 4.01
CA GLY A 60 -0.62 -13.20 4.03
C GLY A 60 -0.77 -11.73 4.42
N LEU A 61 -0.09 -11.31 5.50
CA LEU A 61 -0.09 -9.93 5.98
C LEU A 61 0.65 -8.97 5.03
N LEU A 62 1.79 -9.37 4.47
CA LEU A 62 2.53 -8.59 3.49
C LEU A 62 1.66 -8.33 2.24
N PHE A 63 1.03 -9.38 1.71
CA PHE A 63 0.10 -9.21 0.60
C PHE A 63 -1.09 -8.33 0.97
N GLY A 64 -1.71 -8.56 2.13
CA GLY A 64 -2.84 -7.79 2.63
C GLY A 64 -2.53 -6.29 2.75
N ILE A 65 -1.44 -5.92 3.43
CA ILE A 65 -1.08 -4.51 3.61
C ILE A 65 -0.66 -3.83 2.30
N THR A 66 0.01 -4.54 1.38
CA THR A 66 0.35 -4.00 0.07
C THR A 66 -0.89 -3.83 -0.80
N LEU A 67 -1.86 -4.76 -0.74
CA LEU A 67 -3.12 -4.65 -1.46
C LEU A 67 -3.97 -3.50 -0.92
N PHE A 68 -4.05 -3.36 0.40
CA PHE A 68 -4.66 -2.20 1.05
C PHE A 68 -4.05 -0.89 0.54
N HIS A 69 -2.72 -0.79 0.53
CA HIS A 69 -2.00 0.39 0.02
C HIS A 69 -2.36 0.70 -1.44
N ALA A 70 -2.39 -0.31 -2.31
CA ALA A 70 -2.79 -0.15 -3.70
C ALA A 70 -4.24 0.32 -3.82
N VAL A 71 -5.15 -0.21 -3.01
CA VAL A 71 -6.58 0.17 -3.00
C VAL A 71 -6.76 1.62 -2.57
N ILE A 72 -6.17 2.05 -1.45
CA ILE A 72 -6.35 3.43 -0.97
C ILE A 72 -5.76 4.47 -1.94
N GLN A 73 -4.67 4.13 -2.65
CA GLN A 73 -4.12 4.97 -3.71
C GLN A 73 -5.05 5.04 -4.92
N ASP A 74 -5.51 3.89 -5.43
CA ASP A 74 -6.37 3.84 -6.61
C ASP A 74 -7.75 4.47 -6.35
N ARG A 75 -8.23 4.46 -5.11
CA ARG A 75 -9.47 5.15 -4.71
C ARG A 75 -9.46 6.65 -5.05
N ARG A 76 -8.30 7.31 -5.07
CA ARG A 76 -8.20 8.74 -5.44
C ARG A 76 -8.71 9.03 -6.86
N LYS A 77 -8.70 8.03 -7.75
CA LYS A 77 -9.20 8.15 -9.14
C LYS A 77 -10.71 8.42 -9.21
N PHE A 78 -11.44 8.11 -8.15
CA PHE A 78 -12.89 8.29 -8.08
C PHE A 78 -13.30 9.63 -7.42
N GLY A 79 -12.35 10.54 -7.22
CA GLY A 79 -12.61 11.86 -6.64
C GLY A 79 -13.31 11.75 -5.27
N PRO A 80 -14.36 12.58 -5.03
CA PRO A 80 -15.12 12.56 -3.77
C PRO A 80 -15.77 11.22 -3.40
N LEU A 81 -16.05 10.32 -4.37
CA LEU A 81 -16.56 8.98 -4.08
C LEU A 81 -15.49 8.05 -3.50
N GLY A 82 -14.22 8.34 -3.81
CA GLY A 82 -13.06 7.63 -3.30
C GLY A 82 -12.67 8.12 -1.90
N TRP A 83 -12.47 9.44 -1.80
CA TRP A 83 -12.06 10.18 -0.62
C TRP A 83 -12.66 11.59 -0.66
N ASN A 84 -13.13 12.13 0.47
CA ASN A 84 -13.62 13.50 0.52
C ASN A 84 -12.51 14.52 0.23
N LYS A 85 -11.27 14.23 0.68
CA LYS A 85 -10.07 15.00 0.34
C LYS A 85 -9.01 14.14 -0.34
N SER A 86 -8.24 14.74 -1.23
CA SER A 86 -7.12 14.06 -1.89
C SER A 86 -5.93 13.91 -0.92
N TYR A 87 -5.80 12.76 -0.29
CA TYR A 87 -4.64 12.39 0.51
C TYR A 87 -3.54 11.80 -0.35
N ASP A 88 -2.31 12.19 -0.09
CA ASP A 88 -1.16 11.51 -0.68
C ASP A 88 -0.78 10.34 0.22
N PHE A 89 -0.73 9.10 -0.27
CA PHE A 89 -0.28 7.94 0.49
C PHE A 89 1.00 7.44 -0.16
N THR A 90 2.12 7.48 0.55
CA THR A 90 3.45 7.22 -0.04
C THR A 90 3.95 5.83 0.31
N ASP A 91 4.96 5.37 -0.45
CA ASP A 91 5.63 4.10 -0.17
C ASP A 91 6.30 4.08 1.21
N GLY A 92 6.61 5.25 1.78
CA GLY A 92 7.10 5.37 3.15
C GLY A 92 6.07 4.86 4.17
N ASP A 93 4.80 5.21 3.99
CA ASP A 93 3.72 4.73 4.88
C ASP A 93 3.61 3.20 4.82
N LEU A 94 3.68 2.63 3.61
CA LEU A 94 3.68 1.19 3.39
C LEU A 94 4.89 0.52 4.06
N MET A 95 6.09 1.05 3.86
CA MET A 95 7.31 0.45 4.40
C MET A 95 7.33 0.47 5.93
N VAL A 96 6.84 1.54 6.57
CA VAL A 96 6.69 1.59 8.03
C VAL A 96 5.73 0.50 8.51
N CYS A 97 4.57 0.34 7.88
CA CYS A 97 3.61 -0.71 8.22
C CYS A 97 4.22 -2.11 8.04
N VAL A 98 4.90 -2.37 6.92
CA VAL A 98 5.57 -3.65 6.64
C VAL A 98 6.63 -3.97 7.69
N THR A 99 7.41 -2.98 8.09
CA THR A 99 8.47 -3.11 9.10
C THR A 99 7.88 -3.41 10.48
N GLN A 100 6.82 -2.69 10.87
CA GLN A 100 6.12 -2.94 12.13
C GLN A 100 5.48 -4.33 12.15
N ILE A 101 4.78 -4.72 11.09
CA ILE A 101 4.18 -6.07 10.98
C ILE A 101 5.26 -7.14 11.16
N ARG A 102 6.41 -7.00 10.49
CA ARG A 102 7.53 -7.92 10.64
C ARG A 102 7.99 -8.02 12.08
N MET A 103 8.22 -6.87 12.73
CA MET A 103 8.63 -6.80 14.14
C MET A 103 7.62 -7.53 15.04
N TYR A 104 6.32 -7.26 14.90
CA TYR A 104 5.29 -7.94 15.70
C TYR A 104 5.27 -9.46 15.46
N LEU A 105 5.49 -9.88 14.21
CA LEU A 105 5.60 -11.30 13.84
C LEU A 105 6.93 -11.95 14.22
N GLU A 106 7.92 -11.22 14.68
CA GLU A 106 9.17 -11.78 15.21
C GLU A 106 9.18 -11.76 16.74
N THR A 107 8.54 -10.77 17.37
CA THR A 107 8.55 -10.58 18.83
C THR A 107 7.45 -11.33 19.58
N TYR A 108 6.22 -11.38 19.07
CA TYR A 108 5.07 -11.88 19.86
C TYR A 108 4.60 -13.26 19.40
N GLU A 109 4.36 -14.18 20.33
CA GLU A 109 3.85 -15.52 20.01
C GLU A 109 2.49 -15.47 19.29
N ARG A 110 1.58 -14.62 19.77
CA ARG A 110 0.27 -14.37 19.14
C ARG A 110 0.29 -13.09 18.33
N ILE A 111 -0.36 -13.10 17.16
CA ILE A 111 -0.43 -11.93 16.27
C ILE A 111 -1.36 -10.87 16.89
N PRO A 112 -0.86 -9.66 17.22
CA PRO A 112 -1.67 -8.62 17.85
C PRO A 112 -2.45 -7.82 16.79
N TRP A 113 -3.51 -8.43 16.23
CA TRP A 113 -4.29 -7.86 15.12
C TRP A 113 -4.83 -6.46 15.36
N SER A 114 -5.34 -6.17 16.56
CA SER A 114 -5.84 -4.84 16.92
C SER A 114 -4.73 -3.80 16.95
N VAL A 115 -3.54 -4.14 17.47
CA VAL A 115 -2.38 -3.26 17.51
C VAL A 115 -1.88 -2.96 16.10
N ILE A 116 -1.75 -3.98 15.25
CA ILE A 116 -1.33 -3.77 13.85
C ILE A 116 -2.31 -2.84 13.12
N ARG A 117 -3.62 -3.08 13.27
CA ARG A 117 -4.65 -2.23 12.66
C ARG A 117 -4.60 -0.80 13.19
N PHE A 118 -4.43 -0.61 14.49
CA PHE A 118 -4.32 0.72 15.09
C PHE A 118 -3.10 1.48 14.58
N LEU A 119 -1.93 0.83 14.55
CA LEU A 119 -0.70 1.47 14.06
C LEU A 119 -0.79 1.81 12.58
N CYS A 120 -1.26 0.89 11.74
CA CYS A 120 -1.38 1.16 10.31
C CYS A 120 -2.48 2.19 10.02
N GLY A 121 -3.66 2.03 10.62
CA GLY A 121 -4.87 2.80 10.34
C GLY A 121 -4.87 4.18 10.98
N GLU A 122 -4.59 4.29 12.28
CA GLU A 122 -4.69 5.57 13.00
C GLU A 122 -3.38 6.37 12.97
N ILE A 123 -2.24 5.69 13.08
CA ILE A 123 -0.93 6.36 13.19
C ILE A 123 -0.30 6.59 11.82
N ASN A 124 -0.01 5.53 11.07
CA ASN A 124 0.78 5.63 9.84
C ASN A 124 -0.01 6.28 8.71
N TYR A 125 -1.12 5.67 8.28
CA TYR A 125 -1.97 6.23 7.22
C TYR A 125 -2.92 7.30 7.76
N GLY A 126 -3.49 7.08 8.95
CA GLY A 126 -4.43 8.01 9.60
C GLY A 126 -3.82 9.35 9.96
N GLY A 127 -2.50 9.43 10.15
CA GLY A 127 -1.79 10.70 10.33
C GLY A 127 -1.96 11.68 9.16
N ARG A 128 -2.31 11.18 7.96
CA ARG A 128 -2.57 12.01 6.77
C ARG A 128 -4.03 12.38 6.60
N VAL A 129 -4.94 11.62 7.19
CA VAL A 129 -6.39 11.77 6.99
C VAL A 129 -6.95 12.80 7.96
N THR A 130 -7.56 13.84 7.41
CA THR A 130 -8.07 14.98 8.18
C THR A 130 -9.58 14.91 8.42
N GLU A 131 -10.34 14.27 7.53
CA GLU A 131 -11.79 14.17 7.65
C GLU A 131 -12.20 12.97 8.50
N ALA A 132 -13.14 13.17 9.43
CA ALA A 132 -13.61 12.10 10.32
C ALA A 132 -14.25 10.92 9.55
N GLN A 133 -15.01 11.21 8.49
CA GLN A 133 -15.62 10.18 7.65
C GLN A 133 -14.58 9.39 6.85
N ASP A 134 -13.55 10.06 6.34
CA ASP A 134 -12.45 9.39 5.63
C ASP A 134 -11.63 8.52 6.60
N ARG A 135 -11.50 8.91 7.89
CA ARG A 135 -10.88 8.04 8.90
C ARG A 135 -11.67 6.76 9.12
N VAL A 136 -13.00 6.87 9.24
CA VAL A 136 -13.88 5.68 9.35
C VAL A 136 -13.70 4.79 8.13
N LEU A 137 -13.74 5.35 6.92
CA LEU A 137 -13.52 4.61 5.67
C LEU A 137 -12.16 3.92 5.66
N LEU A 138 -11.08 4.62 6.00
CA LEU A 138 -9.72 4.08 6.03
C LEU A 138 -9.64 2.87 6.97
N SER A 139 -10.15 3.02 8.19
CA SER A 139 -10.13 1.98 9.21
C SER A 139 -11.00 0.78 8.81
N THR A 140 -12.21 1.00 8.30
CA THR A 140 -13.08 -0.08 7.77
C THR A 140 -12.43 -0.82 6.60
N LEU A 141 -11.78 -0.11 5.67
CA LEU A 141 -11.04 -0.76 4.59
C LEU A 141 -9.92 -1.63 5.14
N LEU A 142 -9.11 -1.10 6.07
CA LEU A 142 -7.97 -1.81 6.65
C LEU A 142 -8.39 -3.12 7.34
N GLU A 143 -9.55 -3.16 8.00
CA GLU A 143 -10.07 -4.37 8.62
C GLU A 143 -10.28 -5.51 7.63
N ASN A 144 -10.63 -5.21 6.37
CA ASN A 144 -10.81 -6.22 5.33
C ASN A 144 -9.49 -6.81 4.82
N PHE A 145 -8.35 -6.14 5.06
CA PHE A 145 -7.03 -6.58 4.60
C PHE A 145 -6.12 -7.07 5.73
N ILE A 146 -6.43 -6.74 6.98
CA ILE A 146 -5.66 -7.12 8.17
C ILE A 146 -6.61 -7.75 9.20
N HIS A 147 -6.88 -9.03 9.01
CA HIS A 147 -7.70 -9.83 9.93
C HIS A 147 -7.21 -11.29 9.98
N PRO A 148 -7.63 -12.10 10.96
CA PRO A 148 -7.17 -13.49 11.09
C PRO A 148 -7.28 -14.34 9.82
N GLY A 149 -8.41 -14.27 9.09
CA GLY A 149 -8.61 -15.03 7.85
C GLY A 149 -7.58 -14.80 6.73
N VAL A 150 -6.78 -13.70 6.73
CA VAL A 150 -5.76 -13.48 5.69
C VAL A 150 -4.58 -14.45 5.78
N ILE A 151 -4.48 -15.21 6.88
CA ILE A 151 -3.48 -16.28 7.04
C ILE A 151 -4.03 -17.63 6.58
N GLU A 152 -5.31 -17.71 6.20
CA GLU A 152 -5.93 -18.94 5.70
C GLU A 152 -5.60 -19.15 4.22
N PHE A 153 -5.59 -20.41 3.79
CA PHE A 153 -5.32 -20.75 2.38
C PHE A 153 -6.55 -20.40 1.53
N GLY A 154 -6.34 -19.77 0.37
CA GLY A 154 -7.43 -19.40 -0.53
C GLY A 154 -8.35 -18.31 0.02
N HIS A 155 -7.90 -17.55 1.01
CA HIS A 155 -8.64 -16.38 1.49
C HIS A 155 -8.78 -15.37 0.35
N LYS A 156 -10.01 -14.95 0.08
CA LYS A 156 -10.35 -14.02 -1.01
C LYS A 156 -10.52 -12.62 -0.45
N PHE A 157 -9.75 -11.66 -0.98
CA PHE A 157 -9.83 -10.25 -0.61
C PHE A 157 -10.96 -9.49 -1.31
N SER A 158 -11.67 -10.16 -2.23
CA SER A 158 -12.83 -9.58 -2.92
C SER A 158 -13.79 -10.68 -3.40
N PRO A 159 -15.08 -10.36 -3.63
CA PRO A 159 -16.06 -11.33 -4.14
C PRO A 159 -15.67 -11.99 -5.47
N SER A 160 -14.87 -11.30 -6.30
CA SER A 160 -14.39 -11.85 -7.58
C SER A 160 -13.44 -13.04 -7.41
N GLY A 161 -12.80 -13.19 -6.25
CA GLY A 161 -11.80 -14.22 -5.99
C GLY A 161 -10.48 -14.07 -6.75
N ILE A 162 -10.30 -13.00 -7.52
CA ILE A 162 -9.07 -12.75 -8.30
C ILE A 162 -7.88 -12.49 -7.36
N TYR A 163 -8.11 -11.70 -6.32
CA TYR A 163 -7.11 -11.42 -5.29
C TYR A 163 -7.31 -12.38 -4.13
N GLN A 164 -6.40 -13.35 -4.01
CA GLN A 164 -6.45 -14.37 -2.97
C GLN A 164 -5.06 -14.71 -2.44
N THR A 165 -4.99 -15.26 -1.23
CA THR A 165 -3.76 -15.82 -0.69
C THR A 165 -3.33 -17.03 -1.53
N SER A 166 -2.02 -17.31 -1.58
CA SER A 166 -1.49 -18.46 -2.31
C SER A 166 -2.26 -19.71 -1.94
N THR A 167 -2.78 -20.41 -2.93
CA THR A 167 -3.26 -21.79 -2.77
C THR A 167 -2.04 -22.67 -2.55
N ALA A 168 -2.19 -23.70 -1.70
CA ALA A 168 -1.14 -24.69 -1.47
C ALA A 168 -0.76 -25.43 -2.77
#